data_AF-A0A9W8F443-F1
#
_entry.id   AF-A0A9W8F443-F1
#
_cell.length_a   1.000
_cell.length_b   1.000
_cell.length_c   1.000
_cell.angle_alpha   90.00
_cell.angle_beta   90.00
_cell.angle_gamma   90.00
#
_symmetry.space_group_name_H-M   'P 1'
#
loop_
_entity.id
_entity.type
_entity.pdbx_description
1 polymer ?
#
loop_
_entity_poly.entity_id
_entity_poly.type
_entity_poly.pdbx_seq_one_letter_code
_entity_poly.pdbx_strand_id
1 'polypeptide(L)'
;MSRSNTPLEAGKTPSILSLGFWHQKQEWVKAMRLRFSRRPEFPDTHGIVDDEGMLNQEYFQPPKDALPPTERKWGDEERRKLLEGIEKYGVGHFREISDNLLPDWSGNDLRMKTIRVIGRQNLQLYKDWKGDSEAVQREYERNKDIGLQHGAWKGGALVYDDDGHVLRAIEASNLANPP
;
A
#
# COMPACT_ATOMS: atom_id res chain seq x y z
N MET A 1 -18.77 -23.27 22.73
CA MET A 1 -18.48 -23.07 21.30
C MET A 1 -16.97 -23.17 21.11
N SER A 2 -16.46 -24.37 20.87
CA SER A 2 -15.04 -24.62 20.60
C SER A 2 -14.89 -25.04 19.15
N ARG A 3 -14.07 -24.30 18.40
CA ARG A 3 -13.70 -24.65 17.02
C ARG A 3 -12.82 -25.90 17.08
N SER A 4 -13.31 -26.98 16.49
CA SER A 4 -12.55 -28.20 16.27
C SER A 4 -11.46 -27.94 15.24
N ASN A 5 -10.23 -28.30 15.62
CA ASN A 5 -9.04 -28.25 14.78
C ASN A 5 -9.14 -29.40 13.77
N THR A 6 -9.41 -29.12 12.50
CA THR A 6 -9.39 -30.14 11.44
C THR A 6 -7.94 -30.33 10.97
N PRO A 7 -7.38 -31.55 10.99
CA PRO A 7 -6.03 -31.79 10.47
C PRO A 7 -6.04 -31.60 8.95
N LEU A 8 -5.01 -30.92 8.43
CA LEU A 8 -4.69 -30.87 7.01
C LEU A 8 -4.57 -32.31 6.48
N GLU A 9 -5.39 -32.67 5.49
CA GLU A 9 -5.28 -33.94 4.78
C GLU A 9 -3.86 -34.13 4.24
N ALA A 10 -3.26 -35.25 4.61
CA ALA A 10 -1.97 -35.69 4.12
C ALA A 10 -2.00 -35.77 2.59
N GLY A 11 -1.23 -34.89 1.96
CA GLY A 11 -1.13 -34.76 0.51
C GLY A 11 -0.73 -36.05 -0.18
N LYS A 12 -1.49 -36.37 -1.23
CA LYS A 12 -1.26 -37.43 -2.22
C LYS A 12 0.22 -37.59 -2.55
N THR A 13 0.73 -38.81 -2.42
CA THR A 13 2.09 -39.20 -2.86
C THR A 13 2.28 -38.80 -4.32
N PRO A 14 3.32 -38.00 -4.67
CA PRO A 14 3.55 -37.62 -6.06
C PRO A 14 3.78 -38.86 -6.92
N SER A 15 3.10 -38.94 -8.06
CA SER A 15 3.31 -40.05 -9.01
C SER A 15 4.77 -40.06 -9.47
N ILE A 16 5.32 -41.24 -9.76
CA ILE A 16 6.73 -41.41 -10.20
C ILE A 16 7.05 -40.53 -11.42
N LEU A 17 6.05 -40.25 -12.28
CA LEU A 17 6.17 -39.35 -13.42
C LEU A 17 6.35 -37.87 -13.02
N SER A 18 5.77 -37.43 -11.90
CA SER A 18 5.94 -36.06 -11.42
C SER A 18 7.28 -35.86 -10.73
N LEU A 19 7.84 -36.91 -10.09
CA LEU A 19 9.14 -36.84 -9.43
C LEU A 19 10.28 -36.52 -10.43
N GLY A 20 10.27 -37.17 -11.59
CA GLY A 20 11.26 -36.95 -12.65
C GLY A 20 11.20 -35.53 -13.22
N PHE A 21 9.99 -34.99 -13.45
CA PHE A 21 9.81 -33.62 -13.92
C PHE A 21 10.36 -32.58 -12.94
N TRP A 22 10.05 -32.71 -11.64
CA TRP A 22 10.51 -31.75 -10.64
C TRP A 22 12.02 -31.79 -10.45
N HIS A 23 12.63 -32.98 -10.51
CA HIS A 23 14.08 -33.10 -10.49
C HIS A 23 14.73 -32.44 -11.71
N GLN A 24 14.23 -32.73 -12.92
CA GLN A 24 14.72 -32.11 -14.15
C GLN A 24 14.58 -30.58 -14.14
N LYS A 25 13.45 -30.08 -13.62
CA LYS A 25 13.23 -28.63 -13.46
C LYS A 25 14.23 -28.02 -12.49
N GLN A 26 14.51 -28.67 -11.36
CA GLN A 26 15.50 -28.18 -10.39
C GLN A 26 16.89 -28.10 -11.00
N GLU A 27 17.33 -29.13 -11.71
CA GLU A 27 18.62 -29.14 -12.40
C GLU A 27 18.70 -28.06 -13.49
N TRP A 28 17.63 -27.87 -14.27
CA TRP A 28 17.56 -26.77 -15.24
C TRP A 28 17.65 -25.40 -14.57
N VAL A 29 16.95 -25.19 -13.45
CA VAL A 29 17.00 -23.92 -12.69
C VAL A 29 18.41 -23.65 -12.14
N LYS A 30 19.08 -24.66 -11.56
CA LYS A 30 20.47 -24.53 -11.09
C LYS A 30 21.41 -24.14 -12.23
N ALA A 31 21.31 -24.82 -13.37
CA ALA A 31 22.12 -24.53 -14.55
C ALA A 31 21.91 -23.10 -15.08
N MET A 32 20.66 -22.61 -15.08
CA MET A 32 20.37 -21.23 -15.47
C MET A 32 21.00 -20.21 -14.51
N ARG A 33 20.94 -20.44 -13.20
CA ARG A 33 21.55 -19.54 -12.20
C ARG A 33 23.06 -19.50 -12.32
N LEU A 34 23.72 -20.65 -12.47
CA LEU A 34 25.17 -20.71 -12.68
C LEU A 34 25.58 -19.95 -13.95
N ARG A 35 24.79 -20.07 -15.02
CA ARG A 35 25.10 -19.40 -16.30
C ARG A 35 24.90 -17.89 -16.28
N PHE A 36 23.86 -17.40 -15.60
CA PHE A 36 23.43 -16.00 -15.75
C PHE A 36 23.63 -15.15 -14.50
N SER A 37 23.62 -15.75 -13.31
CA SER A 37 23.72 -15.05 -12.03
C SER A 37 25.14 -15.08 -11.48
N ARG A 38 25.84 -16.23 -11.48
CA ARG A 38 27.20 -16.36 -10.93
C ARG A 38 28.25 -16.03 -11.98
N ARG A 39 28.62 -14.75 -12.07
CA ARG A 39 29.49 -14.21 -13.13
C ARG A 39 30.91 -13.96 -12.64
N PRO A 40 31.97 -14.52 -13.26
CA PRO A 40 33.35 -14.33 -12.81
C PRO A 40 33.78 -12.86 -12.69
N GLU A 41 33.24 -12.00 -13.55
CA GLU A 41 33.51 -10.57 -13.56
C GLU A 41 32.80 -9.79 -12.44
N PHE A 42 31.84 -10.40 -11.74
CA PHE A 42 31.11 -9.83 -10.60
C PHE A 42 31.18 -10.78 -9.38
N PRO A 43 32.30 -10.79 -8.64
CA PRO A 43 32.50 -11.69 -7.49
C PRO A 43 31.36 -11.64 -6.46
N ASP A 44 30.75 -10.47 -6.24
CA ASP A 44 29.63 -10.29 -5.29
C ASP A 44 28.44 -11.21 -5.58
N THR A 45 28.24 -11.61 -6.85
CA THR A 45 27.16 -12.55 -7.24
C THR A 45 27.35 -13.97 -6.69
N HIS A 46 28.57 -14.32 -6.28
CA HIS A 46 28.88 -15.63 -5.69
C HIS A 46 28.35 -15.75 -4.26
N GLY A 47 28.05 -14.62 -3.62
CA GLY A 47 27.33 -14.60 -2.34
C GLY A 47 25.84 -14.88 -2.49
N ILE A 48 25.27 -14.73 -3.69
CA ILE A 48 23.83 -14.89 -3.99
C ILE A 48 23.51 -16.34 -4.40
N VAL A 49 24.38 -16.93 -5.22
CA VAL A 49 24.25 -18.29 -5.76
C VAL A 49 25.52 -19.07 -5.47
N ASP A 50 25.39 -20.21 -4.81
CA ASP A 50 26.53 -21.10 -4.49
C ASP A 50 27.07 -21.85 -5.72
N ASP A 51 28.10 -22.66 -5.51
CA ASP A 51 28.78 -23.39 -6.59
C ASP A 51 27.87 -24.47 -7.21
N GLU A 52 26.85 -24.89 -6.48
CA GLU A 52 25.85 -25.89 -6.86
C GLU A 52 24.62 -25.28 -7.57
N GLY A 53 24.56 -23.94 -7.72
CA GLY A 53 23.45 -23.24 -8.36
C GLY A 53 22.23 -23.05 -7.46
N MET A 54 22.38 -23.23 -6.15
CA MET A 54 21.36 -22.96 -5.15
C MET A 54 21.43 -21.52 -4.68
N LEU A 55 20.30 -20.98 -4.22
CA LEU A 55 20.25 -19.65 -3.63
C LEU A 55 20.80 -19.72 -2.20
N ASN A 56 21.75 -18.84 -1.90
CA ASN A 56 22.20 -18.62 -0.54
C ASN A 56 21.07 -17.92 0.25
N GLN A 57 20.36 -18.65 1.10
CA GLN A 57 19.25 -18.09 1.88
C GLN A 57 19.72 -17.00 2.85
N GLU A 58 20.94 -17.09 3.36
CA GLU A 58 21.50 -16.11 4.30
C GLU A 58 21.70 -14.74 3.63
N TYR A 59 22.01 -14.72 2.34
CA TYR A 59 22.17 -13.48 1.57
C TYR A 59 20.89 -12.64 1.54
N PHE A 60 19.71 -13.29 1.55
CA PHE A 60 18.41 -12.62 1.49
C PHE A 60 17.79 -12.37 2.86
N GLN A 61 18.45 -12.81 3.94
CA GLN A 61 18.01 -12.48 5.28
C GLN A 61 18.52 -11.09 5.68
N PRO A 62 17.75 -10.32 6.45
CA PRO A 62 18.28 -9.15 7.11
C PRO A 62 19.53 -9.52 7.93
N PRO A 63 20.51 -8.60 8.07
CA PRO A 63 21.63 -8.80 8.98
C PRO A 63 21.14 -9.26 10.37
N LYS A 64 21.88 -10.15 11.03
CA LYS A 64 21.48 -10.72 12.34
C LYS A 64 21.37 -9.66 13.44
N ASP A 65 22.02 -8.53 13.25
CA ASP A 65 22.02 -7.33 14.07
C ASP A 65 21.04 -6.25 13.57
N ALA A 66 20.32 -6.50 12.48
CA ALA A 66 19.29 -5.59 12.02
C ALA A 66 18.18 -5.51 13.07
N LEU A 67 18.06 -4.34 13.69
CA LEU A 67 16.93 -4.04 14.54
C LEU A 67 15.66 -4.21 13.69
N PRO A 68 14.64 -4.95 14.17
CA PRO A 68 13.38 -5.03 13.46
C PRO A 68 12.87 -3.60 13.27
N PRO A 69 12.45 -3.21 12.06
CA PRO A 69 11.87 -1.90 11.86
C PRO A 69 10.70 -1.78 12.82
N THR A 70 10.71 -0.72 13.64
CA THR A 70 9.57 -0.40 14.48
C THR A 70 8.37 -0.18 13.55
N GLU A 71 7.40 -1.08 13.57
CA GLU A 71 6.19 -0.94 12.77
C GLU A 71 5.47 0.34 13.21
N ARG A 72 5.61 1.40 12.42
CA ARG A 72 4.88 2.65 12.61
C ARG A 72 3.38 2.37 12.45
N LYS A 73 2.62 2.62 13.52
CA LYS A 73 1.15 2.44 13.51
C LYS A 73 0.49 3.77 13.23
N TRP A 74 -0.52 3.74 12.36
CA TRP A 74 -1.38 4.89 12.12
C TRP A 74 -2.56 4.83 13.10
N GLY A 75 -2.59 5.72 14.08
CA GLY A 75 -3.63 5.79 15.10
C GLY A 75 -4.36 7.13 15.12
N ASP A 76 -5.10 7.34 16.21
CA ASP A 76 -5.94 8.53 16.40
C ASP A 76 -5.11 9.81 16.54
N GLU A 77 -3.93 9.73 17.15
CA GLU A 77 -3.05 10.87 17.31
C GLU A 77 -2.47 11.34 15.97
N GLU A 78 -2.03 10.41 15.12
CA GLU A 78 -1.58 10.76 13.76
C GLU A 78 -2.73 11.35 12.93
N ARG A 79 -3.93 10.79 13.07
CA ARG A 79 -5.13 11.32 12.41
C ARG A 79 -5.44 12.74 12.89
N ARG A 80 -5.38 13.00 14.19
CA ARG A 80 -5.60 14.33 14.79
C ARG A 80 -4.59 15.35 14.27
N LYS A 81 -3.30 15.00 14.27
CA LYS A 81 -2.23 15.85 13.73
C LYS A 81 -2.37 16.11 12.23
N LEU A 82 -2.85 15.12 11.46
CA LEU A 82 -3.14 15.32 10.05
C LEU A 82 -4.27 16.35 9.85
N LEU A 83 -5.34 16.27 10.64
CA LEU A 83 -6.43 17.26 10.59
C LEU A 83 -5.94 18.66 10.97
N GLU A 84 -5.14 18.79 12.02
CA GLU A 84 -4.48 20.04 12.42
C GLU A 84 -3.60 20.59 11.28
N GLY A 85 -2.88 19.71 10.58
CA GLY A 85 -2.08 20.07 9.43
C GLY A 85 -2.89 20.56 8.24
N ILE A 86 -4.03 19.92 7.95
CA ILE A 86 -4.97 20.34 6.90
C ILE A 86 -5.57 21.70 7.23
N GLU A 87 -5.97 21.92 8.47
CA GLU A 87 -6.51 23.21 8.93
C GLU A 87 -5.46 24.33 8.82
N LYS A 88 -4.22 24.05 9.22
CA LYS A 88 -3.14 25.05 9.25
C LYS A 88 -2.56 25.33 7.86
N TYR A 89 -2.15 24.29 7.13
CA TYR A 89 -1.39 24.42 5.89
C TYR A 89 -2.27 24.23 4.65
N GLY A 90 -3.29 23.39 4.72
CA GLY A 90 -4.17 23.07 3.60
C GLY A 90 -3.81 21.77 2.88
N VAL A 91 -4.76 21.24 2.11
CA VAL A 91 -4.57 20.01 1.32
C VAL A 91 -3.62 20.29 0.16
N GLY A 92 -2.59 19.45 0.03
CA GLY A 92 -1.51 19.62 -0.97
C GLY A 92 -0.17 20.00 -0.35
N HIS A 93 -0.18 20.61 0.84
CA HIS A 93 1.01 20.99 1.61
C HIS A 93 1.52 19.86 2.52
N PHE A 94 1.60 18.64 1.97
CA PHE A 94 1.93 17.46 2.75
C PHE A 94 3.38 17.43 3.24
N ARG A 95 4.27 18.16 2.57
CA ARG A 95 5.66 18.29 3.04
C ARG A 95 5.71 19.12 4.31
N GLU A 96 5.00 20.23 4.34
CA GLU A 96 4.92 21.12 5.51
C GLU A 96 4.26 20.41 6.69
N ILE A 97 3.21 19.61 6.44
CA ILE A 97 2.57 18.78 7.48
C ILE A 97 3.54 17.73 8.01
N SER A 98 4.28 17.06 7.11
CA SER A 98 5.30 16.07 7.49
C SER A 98 6.38 16.72 8.35
N ASP A 99 7.02 17.77 7.86
CA ASP A 99 8.16 18.43 8.52
C ASP A 99 7.80 18.99 9.91
N ASN A 100 6.56 19.44 10.13
CA ASN A 100 6.16 20.14 11.35
C ASN A 100 5.34 19.29 12.34
N LEU A 101 4.57 18.30 11.87
CA LEU A 101 3.59 17.58 12.71
C LEU A 101 3.81 16.07 12.68
N LEU A 102 4.18 15.52 11.53
CA LEU A 102 4.25 14.08 11.28
C LEU A 102 5.58 13.70 10.58
N PRO A 103 6.75 13.91 11.23
CA PRO A 103 8.07 13.77 10.59
C PRO A 103 8.38 12.33 10.16
N ASP A 104 7.76 11.34 10.80
CA ASP A 104 7.92 9.93 10.48
C ASP A 104 7.06 9.48 9.29
N TRP A 105 6.23 10.36 8.73
CA TRP A 105 5.31 10.09 7.63
C TRP A 105 5.68 10.92 6.42
N SER A 106 5.97 10.26 5.29
CA SER A 106 6.30 10.97 4.07
C SER A 106 5.10 11.77 3.55
N GLY A 107 5.34 12.82 2.77
CA GLY A 107 4.27 13.58 2.13
C GLY A 107 3.31 12.71 1.30
N ASN A 108 3.82 11.64 0.67
CA ASN A 108 2.97 10.68 -0.05
C ASN A 108 2.13 9.81 0.89
N ASP A 109 2.68 9.38 2.02
CA ASP A 109 1.89 8.69 3.05
C ASP A 109 0.74 9.58 3.51
N LEU A 110 1.02 10.84 3.84
CA LEU A 110 0.03 11.81 4.27
C LEU A 110 -1.03 12.08 3.20
N ARG A 111 -0.64 12.20 1.93
CA ARG A 111 -1.59 12.29 0.81
C ARG A 111 -2.57 11.11 0.80
N MET A 112 -2.07 9.88 0.95
CA MET A 112 -2.91 8.68 0.99
C MET A 112 -3.84 8.65 2.21
N LYS A 113 -3.39 9.18 3.35
CA LYS A 113 -4.22 9.30 4.56
C LYS A 113 -5.29 10.38 4.40
N THR A 114 -4.96 11.52 3.80
CA THR A 114 -5.91 12.60 3.49
C THR A 114 -7.02 12.12 2.55
N ILE A 115 -6.71 11.30 1.54
CA ILE A 115 -7.72 10.65 0.69
C ILE A 115 -8.78 9.90 1.52
N ARG A 116 -8.35 9.17 2.54
CA ARG A 116 -9.25 8.40 3.42
C ARG A 116 -10.04 9.29 4.37
N VAL A 117 -9.42 10.35 4.86
CA VAL A 117 -10.03 11.27 5.82
C VAL A 117 -11.08 12.17 5.16
N ILE A 118 -10.81 12.68 3.95
CA ILE A 118 -11.77 13.48 3.15
C ILE A 118 -12.74 12.59 2.36
N GLY A 119 -12.42 11.31 2.19
CA GLY A 119 -13.26 10.39 1.43
C GLY A 119 -13.21 10.62 -0.09
N ARG A 120 -12.10 11.13 -0.64
CA ARG A 120 -11.98 11.39 -2.07
C ARG A 120 -10.59 11.04 -2.60
N GLN A 121 -10.53 10.25 -3.67
CA GLN A 121 -9.25 9.82 -4.26
C GLN A 121 -8.50 10.97 -4.95
N ASN A 122 -9.22 11.80 -5.71
CA ASN A 122 -8.63 12.97 -6.34
C ASN A 122 -8.71 14.19 -5.42
N LEU A 123 -7.56 14.59 -4.90
CA LEU A 123 -7.41 15.77 -4.03
C LEU A 123 -7.14 17.07 -4.80
N GLN A 124 -7.02 17.05 -6.14
CA GLN A 124 -6.70 18.26 -6.92
C GLN A 124 -7.73 19.39 -6.73
N LEU A 125 -9.01 19.05 -6.53
CA LEU A 125 -10.06 20.04 -6.26
C LEU A 125 -10.01 20.61 -4.85
N TYR A 126 -9.24 20.02 -3.95
CA TYR A 126 -8.98 20.55 -2.61
C TYR A 126 -7.63 21.25 -2.53
N LYS A 127 -6.96 21.54 -3.64
CA LYS A 127 -5.65 22.20 -3.58
C LYS A 127 -5.77 23.49 -2.77
N ASP A 128 -4.91 23.63 -1.77
CA ASP A 128 -4.82 24.76 -0.84
C ASP A 128 -6.05 24.93 0.08
N TRP A 129 -7.05 24.03 -0.02
CA TRP A 129 -8.24 24.05 0.81
C TRP A 129 -7.90 23.73 2.27
N LYS A 130 -8.49 24.49 3.18
CA LYS A 130 -8.33 24.37 4.64
C LYS A 130 -9.70 24.16 5.26
N GLY A 131 -9.79 23.20 6.16
CA GLY A 131 -11.00 22.94 6.93
C GLY A 131 -10.64 22.35 8.28
N ASP A 132 -11.41 22.71 9.29
CA ASP A 132 -11.36 22.08 10.59
C ASP A 132 -11.89 20.62 10.52
N SER A 133 -11.86 19.93 11.66
CA SER A 133 -12.33 18.55 11.74
C SER A 133 -13.80 18.38 11.32
N GLU A 134 -14.65 19.38 11.54
CA GLU A 134 -16.07 19.31 11.16
C GLU A 134 -16.25 19.48 9.66
N ALA A 135 -15.56 20.44 9.04
CA ALA A 135 -15.54 20.64 7.61
C ALA A 135 -15.04 19.38 6.89
N VAL A 136 -13.94 18.81 7.35
CA VAL A 136 -13.41 17.55 6.80
C VAL A 136 -14.41 16.41 6.92
N GLN A 137 -15.13 16.31 8.05
CA GLN A 137 -16.17 15.28 8.22
C GLN A 137 -17.38 15.51 7.30
N ARG A 138 -17.80 16.77 7.11
CA ARG A 138 -18.87 17.11 6.15
C ARG A 138 -18.47 16.72 4.74
N GLU A 139 -17.23 17.01 4.34
CA GLU A 139 -16.70 16.60 3.04
C GLU A 139 -16.66 15.08 2.90
N TYR A 140 -16.27 14.35 3.96
CA TYR A 140 -16.29 12.90 3.96
C TYR A 140 -17.69 12.32 3.70
N GLU A 141 -18.70 12.75 4.47
CA GLU A 141 -20.07 12.25 4.29
C GLU A 141 -20.63 12.66 2.92
N ARG A 142 -20.38 13.89 2.47
CA ARG A 142 -20.79 14.35 1.14
C ARG A 142 -20.20 13.51 0.01
N ASN A 143 -18.89 13.26 0.04
CA ASN A 143 -18.20 12.45 -0.96
C ASN A 143 -18.68 10.99 -0.92
N LYS A 144 -18.98 10.49 0.28
CA LYS A 144 -19.54 9.15 0.49
C LYS A 144 -20.94 9.02 -0.09
N ASP A 145 -21.82 9.99 0.13
CA ASP A 145 -23.18 9.97 -0.42
C ASP A 145 -23.16 9.95 -1.95
N ILE A 146 -22.35 10.83 -2.57
CA ILE A 146 -22.15 10.83 -4.03
C ILE A 146 -21.61 9.47 -4.50
N GLY A 147 -20.61 8.93 -3.79
CA GLY A 147 -20.00 7.65 -4.13
C GLY A 147 -20.96 6.48 -4.04
N LEU A 148 -21.85 6.46 -3.04
CA LEU A 148 -22.85 5.42 -2.89
C LEU A 148 -23.95 5.56 -3.95
N GLN A 149 -24.40 6.78 -4.25
CA GLN A 149 -25.43 7.03 -5.27
C GLN A 149 -24.99 6.59 -6.68
N HIS A 150 -23.70 6.73 -7.00
CA HIS A 150 -23.15 6.43 -8.32
C HIS A 150 -22.33 5.12 -8.39
N GLY A 151 -22.31 4.31 -7.32
CA GLY A 151 -21.52 3.07 -7.28
C GLY A 151 -19.99 3.28 -7.36
N ALA A 152 -19.53 4.47 -6.98
CA ALA A 152 -18.16 4.94 -7.10
C ALA A 152 -17.43 5.08 -5.73
N TRP A 153 -17.96 4.49 -4.66
CA TRP A 153 -17.29 4.41 -3.36
C TRP A 153 -16.40 3.16 -3.27
N LYS A 154 -15.06 3.30 -3.29
CA LYS A 154 -14.11 2.16 -3.36
C LYS A 154 -12.90 2.31 -2.42
N GLY A 155 -12.72 1.33 -1.53
CA GLY A 155 -12.03 1.61 -0.25
C GLY A 155 -12.75 2.78 0.45
N GLY A 156 -12.30 3.40 1.53
CA GLY A 156 -13.02 4.58 2.05
C GLY A 156 -12.88 5.87 1.20
N ALA A 157 -13.19 5.89 -0.10
CA ALA A 157 -13.09 7.09 -0.94
C ALA A 157 -13.95 7.06 -2.21
N LEU A 158 -14.42 8.23 -2.63
CA LEU A 158 -15.02 8.52 -3.94
C LEU A 158 -13.96 8.44 -5.04
N VAL A 159 -14.21 7.61 -6.05
CA VAL A 159 -13.40 7.48 -7.27
C VAL A 159 -14.15 8.02 -8.49
N TYR A 160 -13.44 8.27 -9.59
CA TYR A 160 -14.08 8.66 -10.86
C TYR A 160 -14.85 7.52 -11.50
N ASP A 161 -15.88 7.88 -12.25
CA ASP A 161 -16.52 7.05 -13.26
C ASP A 161 -16.12 7.51 -14.67
N ASP A 162 -16.08 6.57 -15.61
CA ASP A 162 -15.68 6.85 -17.00
C ASP A 162 -16.74 7.69 -17.75
N ASP A 163 -18.00 7.63 -17.30
CA ASP A 163 -19.14 8.33 -17.89
C ASP A 163 -19.34 9.78 -17.37
N GLY A 164 -18.50 10.22 -16.43
CA GLY A 164 -18.47 11.57 -15.87
C GLY A 164 -19.69 11.96 -15.02
N HIS A 165 -20.52 11.01 -14.57
CA HIS A 165 -21.63 11.27 -13.66
C HIS A 165 -21.14 11.74 -12.28
N VAL A 166 -20.05 11.18 -11.77
CA VAL A 166 -19.46 11.56 -10.48
C VAL A 166 -18.94 12.98 -10.52
N LEU A 167 -18.27 13.39 -11.60
CA LEU A 167 -17.79 14.76 -11.76
C LEU A 167 -18.94 15.77 -11.74
N ARG A 168 -20.01 15.51 -12.52
CA ARG A 168 -21.20 16.36 -12.53
C ARG A 168 -21.88 16.44 -11.17
N ALA A 169 -21.99 15.34 -10.45
CA ALA A 169 -22.57 15.31 -9.11
C ALA A 169 -21.74 16.14 -8.11
N ILE A 170 -20.41 16.08 -8.20
CA ILE A 170 -19.51 16.92 -7.40
C ILE A 170 -19.69 18.39 -7.74
N GLU A 171 -19.71 18.76 -9.02
CA GLU A 171 -19.88 20.16 -9.44
C GLU A 171 -21.23 20.73 -8.98
N ALA A 172 -22.31 19.96 -9.13
CA ALA A 172 -23.63 20.34 -8.63
C ALA A 172 -23.65 20.47 -7.09
N SER A 173 -22.98 19.56 -6.39
CA SER A 173 -22.85 19.61 -4.93
C SER A 173 -22.05 20.82 -4.47
N ASN A 174 -20.95 21.14 -5.15
CA ASN A 174 -20.11 22.32 -4.86
C ASN A 174 -20.85 23.63 -5.11
N LEU A 175 -21.74 23.69 -6.10
CA LEU A 175 -22.58 24.87 -6.34
C LEU A 175 -23.56 25.11 -5.19
N ALA A 176 -24.11 24.04 -4.60
CA ALA A 176 -25.04 24.13 -3.48
C ALA A 176 -24.32 24.37 -2.14
N ASN A 177 -23.16 23.76 -1.95
CA ASN A 177 -22.36 23.84 -0.74
C ASN A 177 -20.86 23.74 -1.12
N PRO A 178 -20.19 24.87 -1.37
CA PRO A 178 -18.79 24.85 -1.76
C PRO A 178 -17.93 24.32 -0.59
N PRO A 179 -16.85 23.58 -0.89
CA PRO A 179 -15.86 23.21 0.12
C PRO A 179 -15.19 24.47 0.71
#